data_AF-A0A1S1HB53-F1
#
_entry.id   AF-A0A1S1HB53-F1
#
_cell.length_a   1.000
_cell.length_b   1.000
_cell.length_c   1.000
_cell.angle_alpha   90.00
_cell.angle_beta   90.00
_cell.angle_gamma   90.00
#
_symmetry.space_group_name_H-M   'P 1'
#
loop_
_entity.id
_entity.type
_entity.pdbx_description
1 polymer ?
#
loop_
_entity_poly.entity_id
_entity_poly.type
_entity_poly.pdbx_seq_one_letter_code
_entity_poly.pdbx_strand_id
1 'polypeptide(L)'
;MLLRWLRRRGWRRTAAFEEDVTLAIAEMRQLHGEAALDHARRKARRRDQRTRRKWVWREAVRRLAADGLADANLKAGASPSEPGYRSPLQHQ
;
A
#
# COMPACT_ATOMS: atom_id res chain seq x y z
N MET A 1 -7.47 14.63 29.01
CA MET A 1 -7.53 14.16 27.60
C MET A 1 -6.19 13.66 27.04
N LEU A 2 -5.05 14.23 27.47
CA LEU A 2 -3.69 13.91 27.00
C LEU A 2 -3.31 12.40 27.08
N LEU A 3 -3.60 11.75 28.20
CA LEU A 3 -3.29 10.32 28.44
C LEU A 3 -3.99 9.36 27.45
N ARG A 4 -5.24 9.67 27.03
CA ARG A 4 -5.96 8.88 26.02
C ARG A 4 -5.39 9.05 24.62
N TRP A 5 -4.68 10.14 24.36
CA TRP A 5 -4.02 10.41 23.08
C TRP A 5 -2.65 9.71 23.03
N LEU A 6 -1.88 9.79 24.12
CA LEU A 6 -0.61 9.07 24.29
C LEU A 6 -0.79 7.55 24.24
N ARG A 7 -1.77 6.98 24.96
CA ARG A 7 -2.09 5.55 24.86
C ARG A 7 -2.50 5.12 23.44
N ARG A 8 -3.23 5.99 22.71
CA ARG A 8 -3.61 5.74 21.31
C ARG A 8 -2.40 5.76 20.37
N ARG A 9 -1.45 6.67 20.59
CA ARG A 9 -0.21 6.74 19.81
C ARG A 9 0.74 5.58 20.13
N GLY A 10 0.82 5.18 21.40
CA GLY A 10 1.57 4.00 21.83
C GLY A 10 1.02 2.71 21.23
N TRP A 11 -0.30 2.54 21.19
CA TRP A 11 -0.93 1.35 20.59
C TRP A 11 -0.57 1.16 19.10
N ARG A 12 -0.43 2.25 18.32
CA ARG A 12 0.01 2.18 16.92
C ARG A 12 1.45 1.66 16.72
N ARG A 13 2.24 1.55 17.80
CA ARG A 13 3.61 1.01 17.79
C ARG A 13 3.67 -0.40 18.40
N THR A 14 2.53 -1.00 18.72
CA THR A 14 2.47 -2.35 19.31
C THR A 14 2.40 -3.42 18.22
N ALA A 15 2.93 -4.61 18.50
CA ALA A 15 2.84 -5.77 17.61
C ALA A 15 1.40 -6.11 17.24
N ALA A 16 0.46 -6.00 18.19
CA ALA A 16 -0.97 -6.23 17.93
C ALA A 16 -1.55 -5.30 16.83
N PHE A 17 -1.09 -4.04 16.75
CA PHE A 17 -1.51 -3.16 15.66
C PHE A 17 -0.93 -3.59 14.32
N GLU A 18 0.35 -3.99 14.31
CA GLU A 18 1.01 -4.48 13.10
C GLU A 18 0.39 -5.78 12.59
N GLU A 19 0.05 -6.70 13.50
CA GLU A 19 -0.69 -7.93 13.19
C GLU A 19 -2.07 -7.61 12.59
N ASP A 20 -2.85 -6.72 13.23
CA ASP A 20 -4.15 -6.30 12.72
C ASP A 20 -4.05 -5.68 11.30
N VAL A 21 -3.02 -4.86 11.05
CA VAL A 21 -2.78 -4.26 9.73
C VAL A 21 -2.40 -5.31 8.70
N THR A 22 -1.50 -6.23 9.07
CA THR A 22 -1.04 -7.31 8.20
C THR A 22 -2.19 -8.24 7.82
N LEU A 23 -2.99 -8.64 8.80
CA LEU A 23 -4.18 -9.47 8.58
C LEU A 23 -5.19 -8.75 7.69
N ALA A 24 -5.45 -7.46 7.93
CA ALA A 24 -6.37 -6.68 7.11
C ALA A 24 -5.91 -6.55 5.64
N ILE A 25 -4.60 -6.39 5.41
CA ILE A 25 -4.03 -6.37 4.05
C ILE A 25 -4.17 -7.74 3.39
N ALA A 26 -3.81 -8.80 4.10
CA ALA A 26 -3.91 -10.18 3.61
C ALA A 26 -5.37 -10.53 3.23
N GLU A 27 -6.33 -10.20 4.09
CA GLU A 27 -7.76 -10.39 3.84
C GLU A 27 -8.20 -9.66 2.57
N MET A 28 -7.80 -8.38 2.38
CA MET A 28 -8.18 -7.62 1.19
C MET A 28 -7.54 -8.17 -0.08
N ARG A 29 -6.27 -8.59 -0.03
CA ARG A 29 -5.60 -9.22 -1.17
C ARG A 29 -6.26 -10.54 -1.54
N GLN A 30 -6.57 -11.37 -0.56
CA GLN A 30 -7.20 -12.67 -0.77
C GLN A 30 -8.61 -12.54 -1.36
N LEU A 31 -9.41 -11.58 -0.87
CA LEU A 31 -10.79 -11.42 -1.30
C LEU A 31 -10.97 -10.61 -2.59
N HIS A 32 -10.06 -9.65 -2.86
CA HIS A 32 -10.28 -8.65 -3.89
C HIS A 32 -9.12 -8.51 -4.89
N GLY A 33 -7.98 -9.18 -4.68
CA GLY A 33 -6.83 -9.16 -5.59
C GLY A 33 -6.40 -7.73 -5.93
N GLU A 34 -6.40 -7.40 -7.22
CA GLU A 34 -6.06 -6.07 -7.75
C GLU A 34 -6.96 -4.94 -7.21
N ALA A 35 -8.21 -5.23 -6.84
CA ALA A 35 -9.13 -4.25 -6.28
C ALA A 35 -8.98 -4.05 -4.76
N ALA A 36 -8.01 -4.72 -4.11
CA ALA A 36 -7.80 -4.66 -2.67
C ALA A 36 -7.65 -3.23 -2.13
N LEU A 37 -6.94 -2.36 -2.86
CA LEU A 37 -6.73 -0.97 -2.45
C LEU A 37 -8.04 -0.18 -2.38
N ASP A 38 -8.91 -0.31 -3.39
CA ASP A 38 -10.18 0.42 -3.42
C ASP A 38 -11.18 -0.10 -2.39
N HIS A 39 -11.19 -1.41 -2.14
CA HIS A 39 -11.95 -2.00 -1.04
C HIS A 39 -11.45 -1.53 0.34
N ALA A 40 -10.12 -1.47 0.54
CA ALA A 40 -9.53 -0.95 1.77
C ALA A 40 -9.86 0.54 1.96
N ARG A 41 -9.86 1.36 0.89
CA ARG A 41 -10.29 2.77 0.92
C ARG A 41 -11.75 2.91 1.33
N ARG A 42 -12.64 2.09 0.76
CA ARG A 42 -14.06 2.05 1.16
C ARG A 42 -14.22 1.70 2.64
N LYS A 43 -13.50 0.68 3.13
CA LYS A 43 -13.51 0.34 4.56
C LYS A 43 -12.96 1.48 5.42
N ALA A 44 -11.85 2.13 5.05
CA ALA A 44 -11.28 3.25 5.80
C ALA A 44 -12.24 4.46 5.93
N ARG A 45 -13.15 4.66 4.97
CA ARG A 45 -14.12 5.77 4.95
C ARG A 45 -15.38 5.52 5.78
N ARG A 46 -15.67 4.29 6.23
CA ARG A 46 -16.89 4.01 7.01
C ARG A 46 -16.90 4.82 8.31
N ARG A 47 -18.01 5.56 8.53
CA ARG A 47 -18.20 6.50 9.64
C ARG A 47 -18.30 5.78 11.00
N ASP A 48 -18.99 4.65 11.04
CA ASP A 48 -19.35 3.95 12.29
C ASP A 48 -18.33 2.91 12.76
N GLN A 49 -17.05 3.13 12.44
CA GLN A 49 -15.99 2.23 12.87
C GLN A 49 -15.39 2.64 14.20
N ARG A 50 -15.10 1.64 15.04
CA ARG A 50 -14.25 1.82 16.21
C ARG A 50 -12.94 2.50 15.81
N THR A 51 -12.51 3.48 16.60
CA THR A 51 -11.31 4.30 16.32
C THR A 51 -10.10 3.44 15.96
N ARG A 52 -9.85 2.34 16.69
CA ARG A 52 -8.76 1.39 16.41
C ARG A 52 -8.81 0.84 14.98
N ARG A 53 -9.97 0.30 14.58
CA ARG A 53 -10.17 -0.28 13.25
C ARG A 53 -10.04 0.76 12.14
N LYS A 54 -10.45 2.01 12.40
CA LYS A 54 -10.22 3.13 11.49
C LYS A 54 -8.73 3.39 11.24
N TRP A 55 -7.89 3.30 12.27
CA TRP A 55 -6.44 3.42 12.11
C TRP A 55 -5.84 2.26 11.32
N VAL A 56 -6.27 1.03 11.60
CA VAL A 56 -5.83 -0.16 10.87
C VAL A 56 -6.11 0.01 9.37
N TRP A 57 -7.34 0.38 8.99
CA TRP A 57 -7.68 0.56 7.57
C TRP A 57 -6.93 1.72 6.90
N ARG A 58 -6.66 2.82 7.63
CA ARG A 58 -5.86 3.92 7.07
C ARG A 58 -4.42 3.48 6.80
N GLU A 59 -3.84 2.69 7.71
CA GLU A 59 -2.49 2.16 7.56
C GLU A 59 -2.43 1.10 6.46
N ALA A 60 -3.42 0.20 6.39
CA ALA A 60 -3.56 -0.79 5.33
C ALA A 60 -3.65 -0.12 3.94
N VAL A 61 -4.43 0.94 3.80
CA VAL A 61 -4.51 1.74 2.56
C VAL A 61 -3.14 2.35 2.21
N ARG A 62 -2.42 2.88 3.20
CA ARG A 62 -1.08 3.46 2.97
C ARG A 62 -0.10 2.42 2.43
N ARG A 63 -0.08 1.22 3.02
CA ARG A 63 0.81 0.13 2.59
C ARG A 63 0.42 -0.43 1.23
N LEU A 64 -0.86 -0.72 1.00
CA LEU A 64 -1.34 -1.17 -0.31
C LEU A 64 -1.06 -0.17 -1.43
N ALA A 65 -1.16 1.13 -1.16
CA ALA A 65 -0.81 2.15 -2.13
C ALA A 65 0.69 2.23 -2.40
N ALA A 66 1.54 2.07 -1.37
CA ALA A 66 2.99 2.04 -1.53
C ALA A 66 3.45 0.81 -2.33
N ASP A 67 2.86 -0.36 -2.05
CA ASP A 67 3.15 -1.60 -2.78
C ASP A 67 2.72 -1.47 -4.25
N GLY A 68 1.52 -0.93 -4.53
CA GLY A 68 1.07 -0.68 -5.91
C GLY A 68 1.96 0.31 -6.68
N LEU A 69 2.53 1.31 -6.00
CA LEU A 69 3.52 2.22 -6.59
C LEU A 69 4.86 1.53 -6.84
N ALA A 70 5.29 0.63 -5.95
CA ALA A 70 6.50 -0.16 -6.14
C ALA A 70 6.35 -1.12 -7.33
N ASP A 71 5.21 -1.82 -7.43
CA ASP A 71 4.88 -2.68 -8.57
C ASP A 71 4.80 -1.89 -9.89
N ALA A 72 4.19 -0.69 -9.87
CA ALA A 72 4.13 0.18 -11.04
C ALA A 72 5.53 0.65 -11.46
N ASN A 73 6.39 1.02 -10.51
CA ASN A 73 7.77 1.41 -10.80
C ASN A 73 8.62 0.24 -11.31
N LEU A 74 8.42 -0.98 -10.79
CA LEU A 74 9.05 -2.20 -11.31
C LEU A 74 8.60 -2.51 -12.74
N LYS A 75 7.29 -2.40 -13.02
CA LYS A 75 6.75 -2.58 -14.38
C LYS A 75 7.21 -1.49 -15.35
N ALA A 76 7.31 -0.24 -14.92
CA ALA A 76 7.80 0.87 -15.73
C ALA A 76 9.32 0.85 -15.93
N GLY A 77 10.08 0.32 -14.95
CA GLY A 77 11.51 0.06 -15.08
C GLY A 77 11.85 -1.15 -15.97
N ALA A 78 10.87 -2.02 -16.21
CA ALA A 78 10.93 -3.09 -17.20
C ALA A 78 10.44 -2.61 -18.57
N SER A 79 11.04 -1.54 -19.11
CA SER A 79 10.85 -1.17 -20.50
C SER A 79 11.93 -1.89 -21.35
N PRO A 80 11.56 -2.82 -22.26
CA PRO A 80 12.49 -3.55 -23.09
C PRO A 80 12.80 -2.75 -24.34
N SER A 81 13.79 -1.87 -24.33
CA SER A 81 14.34 -1.22 -25.53
C SER A 81 15.56 -0.37 -25.15
N GLU A 82 16.77 -0.93 -25.25
CA GLU A 82 17.79 -0.12 -25.91
C GLU A 82 17.40 -0.09 -27.40
N PRO A 83 16.92 1.04 -27.95
CA PRO A 83 16.80 1.14 -29.39
C PRO A 83 18.22 1.03 -29.95
N GLY A 84 18.41 0.01 -30.80
CA GLY A 84 19.69 -0.25 -31.41
C GLY A 84 20.32 1.03 -31.96
N TYR A 85 21.52 1.34 -31.48
CA TYR A 85 22.47 2.14 -32.23
C TYR A 85 22.83 1.35 -33.49
N ARG A 86 21.99 1.48 -34.50
CA ARG A 86 22.27 1.09 -35.87
C ARG A 86 22.28 2.36 -36.69
N SER A 87 23.48 2.86 -36.99
CA SER A 87 23.79 3.66 -38.19
C SER A 87 25.28 4.03 -38.21
N PRO A 88 25.88 4.23 -39.39
CA PRO A 88 26.00 3.26 -40.47
C PRO A 88 27.48 3.13 -40.93
N LEU A 89 27.80 2.05 -41.65
CA LEU A 89 28.95 2.04 -42.54
C LEU A 89 28.80 3.17 -43.57
N GLN A 90 29.67 4.18 -43.58
CA GLN A 90 30.00 4.96 -44.78
C GLN A 90 31.45 5.44 -44.74
N HIS A 91 32.27 4.75 -45.55
CA HIS A 91 33.39 5.24 -46.37
C HIS A 91 33.97 6.64 -46.07
N GLN A 92 35.24 6.70 -45.66
CA GLN A 92 36.36 7.12 -46.51
C GLN A 92 37.70 6.76 -45.88
#